data_AF-A0A941XA36-F1
#
_entry.id   AF-A0A941XA36-F1
#
_cell.length_a   1.000
_cell.length_b   1.000
_cell.length_c   1.000
_cell.angle_alpha   90.00
_cell.angle_beta   90.00
_cell.angle_gamma   90.00
#
_symmetry.space_group_name_H-M   'P 1'
#
loop_
_entity.id
_entity.type
_entity.pdbx_description
1 polymer ?
#
loop_
_entity_poly.entity_id
_entity_poly.type
_entity_poly.pdbx_seq_one_letter_code
_entity_poly.pdbx_strand_id
1 'polypeptide(L)' 'MKDFVKTLDDLPRIVKFILVLIGDLFANVYRLCRSIAKNNVLGIILAVLLLLTGGFLILWIIDLVMIVVKGTVWWID' A
#
# COMPACT_ATOMS: atom_id res chain seq x y z
N MET A 1 6.76 13.36 -2.03
CA MET A 1 5.78 12.24 -2.00
C MET A 1 5.80 11.42 -3.27
N LYS A 2 5.68 12.03 -4.46
CA LYS A 2 5.77 11.30 -5.74
C LYS A 2 7.08 10.52 -5.89
N ASP A 3 8.22 11.13 -5.59
CA ASP A 3 9.51 10.42 -5.65
C ASP A 3 9.57 9.28 -4.65
N PHE A 4 9.09 9.47 -3.42
CA PHE A 4 9.03 8.44 -2.40
C PHE A 4 8.19 7.22 -2.83
N VAL A 5 7.01 7.47 -3.41
CA VAL A 5 6.16 6.41 -3.99
C VAL A 5 6.87 5.74 -5.16
N LYS A 6 7.59 6.50 -5.98
CA LYS A 6 8.37 5.97 -7.10
C LYS A 6 9.50 5.06 -6.62
N THR A 7 10.23 5.43 -5.57
CA THR A 7 11.25 4.57 -4.95
C THR A 7 10.64 3.30 -4.36
N LEU A 8 9.45 3.41 -3.75
CA LEU A 8 8.70 2.26 -3.25
C LEU A 8 8.15 1.39 -4.38
N ASP A 9 7.80 1.97 -5.53
CA ASP A 9 7.35 1.25 -6.71
C ASP A 9 8.51 0.54 -7.44
N ASP A 10 9.70 1.12 -7.44
CA ASP A 10 10.92 0.54 -8.02
C ASP A 10 11.51 -0.59 -7.18
N LEU A 11 11.02 -0.79 -5.95
CA LEU A 11 11.51 -1.85 -5.07
C LEU A 11 11.26 -3.24 -5.72
N PRO A 12 12.19 -4.20 -5.57
CA PRO A 12 11.99 -5.54 -6.10
C PRO A 12 10.73 -6.18 -5.51
N ARG A 13 10.01 -6.93 -6.33
CA ARG A 13 8.73 -7.57 -5.96
C ARG A 13 8.85 -8.43 -4.69
N ILE A 14 9.97 -9.12 -4.53
CA ILE A 14 10.30 -9.95 -3.35
C ILE A 14 10.41 -9.10 -2.08
N VAL A 15 11.04 -7.93 -2.17
CA VAL A 15 11.23 -7.03 -1.02
C VAL A 15 9.87 -6.45 -0.58
N LYS A 16 9.02 -6.05 -1.53
CA LYS A 16 7.64 -5.63 -1.23
C LYS A 16 6.84 -6.74 -0.55
N PHE A 17 6.97 -7.97 -1.04
CA PHE A 17 6.28 -9.13 -0.48
C PHE A 17 6.69 -9.37 0.97
N ILE A 18 7.99 -9.36 1.28
CA ILE A 18 8.50 -9.51 2.65
C ILE A 18 8.04 -8.36 3.54
N LEU A 19 8.07 -7.11 3.05
CA LEU A 19 7.62 -5.95 3.82
C LEU A 19 6.13 -6.02 4.19
N VAL A 20 5.29 -6.45 3.25
CA VAL A 20 3.86 -6.69 3.54
C VAL A 20 3.69 -7.89 4.46
N LEU A 21 4.47 -8.96 4.29
CA LEU A 21 4.42 -10.15 5.14
C LEU A 21 4.77 -9.85 6.61
N ILE A 22 5.77 -8.98 6.85
CA ILE A 22 6.21 -8.59 8.19
C ILE A 22 5.19 -7.67 8.87
N GLY A 23 4.43 -6.88 8.11
CA GLY A 23 3.37 -6.07 8.69
C GLY A 23 2.53 -5.29 7.68
N ASP A 24 1.22 -5.23 7.96
CA ASP A 24 0.24 -4.48 7.18
C ASP A 24 0.46 -2.96 7.21
N LEU A 25 1.26 -2.48 8.18
CA LEU A 25 1.62 -1.08 8.34
C LEU A 25 2.33 -0.52 7.09
N PHE A 26 3.16 -1.32 6.43
CA PHE A 26 3.85 -0.90 5.20
C PHE A 26 2.86 -0.69 4.05
N ALA A 27 1.92 -1.63 3.86
CA ALA A 27 0.90 -1.54 2.81
C ALA A 27 0.00 -0.30 3.03
N ASN A 28 -0.42 -0.06 4.28
CA ASN A 28 -1.25 1.08 4.61
C ASN A 28 -0.52 2.44 4.47
N VAL A 29 0.75 2.52 4.86
CA VAL A 29 1.57 3.71 4.61
C VAL A 29 1.79 3.93 3.11
N TYR A 30 2.07 2.87 2.34
CA TYR A 30 2.21 2.97 0.89
C TYR A 30 0.93 3.50 0.22
N ARG A 31 -0.25 3.01 0.62
CA ARG A 31 -1.56 3.49 0.13
C ARG A 31 -1.79 4.98 0.42
N LEU A 32 -1.47 5.41 1.64
CA LEU A 32 -1.54 6.82 2.02
C LEU A 32 -0.61 7.66 1.15
N CYS A 33 0.65 7.22 1.00
CA CYS A 33 1.64 7.92 0.20
C CYS A 33 1.23 8.04 -1.27
N ARG A 34 0.67 6.97 -1.84
CA ARG A 34 0.17 6.91 -3.22
C ARG A 34 -1.02 7.84 -3.43
N SER A 35 -1.96 7.87 -2.49
CA SER A 35 -3.14 8.76 -2.54
C SER A 35 -2.74 10.23 -2.47
N ILE A 36 -1.81 10.58 -1.57
CA ILE A 36 -1.26 11.93 -1.46
C ILE A 36 -0.49 12.30 -2.73
N ALA A 37 0.31 11.38 -3.29
CA ALA A 37 1.04 11.62 -4.54
C ALA A 37 0.10 11.87 -5.73
N LYS A 38 -1.08 11.25 -5.75
CA LYS A 38 -2.13 11.45 -6.77
C LYS A 38 -3.08 12.60 -6.46
N ASN A 39 -2.92 13.30 -5.33
CA ASN A 39 -3.86 14.33 -4.86
C ASN A 39 -5.32 13.84 -4.77
N ASN A 40 -5.53 12.53 -4.54
CA ASN A 40 -6.88 12.00 -4.37
C ASN A 40 -7.30 12.07 -2.90
N VAL A 41 -8.11 13.07 -2.58
CA VAL A 41 -8.62 13.32 -1.23
C VAL A 41 -9.43 12.13 -0.69
N LEU A 42 -10.20 11.44 -1.54
CA LEU A 42 -10.96 10.26 -1.13
C LEU A 42 -10.03 9.10 -0.74
N GLY A 43 -8.99 8.85 -1.53
CA GLY A 43 -7.95 7.86 -1.22
C GLY A 43 -7.25 8.19 0.10
N ILE A 44 -6.92 9.46 0.34
CA ILE A 44 -6.28 9.86 1.60
C ILE A 44 -7.19 9.56 2.80
N ILE A 45 -8.46 9.94 2.75
CA ILE A 45 -9.41 9.71 3.84
C ILE A 45 -9.57 8.21 4.11
N LEU A 46 -9.75 7.40 3.07
CA LEU A 46 -9.85 5.94 3.18
C LEU A 46 -8.59 5.30 3.77
N ALA A 47 -7.41 5.75 3.33
CA ALA A 47 -6.13 5.24 3.83
C ALA A 47 -5.92 5.57 5.32
N VAL A 48 -6.28 6.79 5.75
CA VAL A 48 -6.23 7.18 7.18
C VAL A 48 -7.23 6.36 8.00
N LEU A 49 -8.45 6.16 7.49
CA LEU A 49 -9.45 5.33 8.15
C LEU A 49 -8.93 3.90 8.35
N LEU A 50 -8.34 3.31 7.30
CA LEU A 50 -7.75 1.98 7.34
C LEU A 50 -6.60 1.86 8.36
N LEU A 51 -5.74 2.88 8.44
CA LEU A 51 -4.68 2.95 9.45
C LEU A 51 -5.25 2.98 10.87
N LEU A 52 -6.29 3.78 11.12
CA LEU A 52 -6.93 3.89 12.44
C LEU A 52 -7.70 2.63 12.83
N THR A 53 -8.26 1.92 11.86
CA THR A 53 -9.02 0.68 12.12
C THR A 53 -8.09 -0.55 12.24
N GLY A 54 -6.76 -0.35 12.19
CA GLY A 54 -5.78 -1.41 12.41
C GLY A 54 -5.51 -2.32 11.22
N GLY A 55 -5.98 -1.95 10.02
CA GLY A 55 -5.84 -2.78 8.82
C GLY A 55 -6.77 -4.00 8.82
N PHE A 56 -7.44 -4.26 7.70
CA PHE A 56 -8.23 -5.48 7.56
C PHE A 56 -7.30 -6.64 7.19
N LEU A 57 -7.34 -7.73 7.97
CA LEU A 57 -6.69 -9.01 7.65
C LEU A 57 -7.02 -9.49 6.21
N ILE A 58 -8.22 -9.18 5.73
CA ILE A 58 -8.66 -9.46 4.35
C ILE A 58 -7.87 -8.63 3.34
N LEU A 59 -7.65 -7.34 3.59
CA LEU A 59 -6.86 -6.47 2.71
C LEU A 59 -5.39 -6.88 2.68
N TRP A 60 -4.85 -7.34 3.81
CA TRP A 60 -3.49 -7.88 3.88
C TRP A 60 -3.31 -9.11 2.97
N ILE A 61 -4.27 -10.05 3.00
CA ILE A 61 -4.25 -11.23 2.11
C ILE A 61 -4.35 -10.78 0.64
N ILE A 62 -5.24 -9.83 0.34
CA ILE A 62 -5.39 -9.29 -1.02
C ILE A 62 -4.09 -8.65 -1.50
N ASP A 63 -3.38 -7.92 -0.64
CA ASP A 63 -2.11 -7.29 -0.99
C ASP A 63 -1.02 -8.30 -1.29
N LEU A 64 -0.92 -9.39 -0.52
CA LEU A 64 0.01 -10.47 -0.80
C LEU A 64 -0.24 -11.08 -2.18
N VAL A 65 -1.50 -11.38 -2.51
CA VAL A 65 -1.88 -11.92 -3.82
C VAL A 65 -1.56 -10.90 -4.92
N MET A 66 -1.87 -9.63 -4.71
CA MET A 66 -1.64 -8.57 -5.69
C MET A 66 -0.17 -8.25 -5.93
N ILE A 67 0.67 -8.37 -4.90
CA ILE A 67 2.13 -8.28 -5.06
C ILE A 67 2.65 -9.45 -5.90
N VAL A 68 2.12 -10.66 -5.73
CA VAL A 68 2.53 -11.82 -6.55
C VAL A 68 2.10 -11.63 -8.00
N VAL A 69 0.83 -11.26 -8.23
CA VAL A 69 0.23 -11.16 -9.58
C VAL A 69 0.71 -9.91 -10.33
N LYS A 70 0.58 -8.73 -9.72
CA LYS A 70 0.85 -7.43 -10.36
C LYS A 70 2.15 -6.79 -9.91
N GLY A 71 2.71 -7.17 -8.77
CA GLY A 71 3.91 -6.53 -8.22
C GLY A 71 3.65 -5.23 -7.47
N THR A 72 2.38 -4.94 -7.18
CA THR A 72 1.95 -3.72 -6.51
C THR A 72 0.92 -4.04 -5.45
N VAL A 73 0.90 -3.23 -4.39
CA VAL A 73 -0.12 -3.27 -3.34
C VAL A 73 -1.47 -2.84 -3.93
N TRP A 74 -2.55 -3.48 -3.51
CA TRP A 74 -3.88 -3.14 -4.01
C TRP A 74 -4.33 -1.81 -3.42
N TRP A 75 -4.78 -0.92 -4.31
CA TRP A 75 -5.35 0.36 -3.92
C TRP A 75 -6.29 0.91 -4.98
N ILE A 76 -7.22 1.78 -4.55
CA ILE A 76 -8.29 2.32 -5.40
C ILE A 76 -7.79 3.34 -6.43
N ASP A 77 -6.59 3.90 -6.23
CA ASP A 77 -6.04 4.97 -7.06
C ASP A 77 -5.10 4.54 -8.18
#